data_AF-A0A924B1H7-F1
#
_entry.id   AF-A0A924B1H7-F1
#
_cell.length_a   1.000
_cell.length_b   1.000
_cell.length_c   1.000
_cell.angle_alpha   90.00
_cell.angle_beta   90.00
_cell.angle_gamma   90.00
#
_symmetry.space_group_name_H-M   'P 1'
#
loop_
_entity.id
_entity.type
_entity.pdbx_description
1 polymer ?
#
loop_
_entity_poly.entity_id
_entity_poly.type
_entity_poly.pdbx_seq_one_letter_code
_entity_poly.pdbx_strand_id
1 'polypeptide(L)' 'MKNNKISLACFVLGFVSIIASIVFWYIAKEPDLAHGERFGIFVGLWAPTFFILSDRFSEKAN' A
#
# COMPACT_ATOMS: atom_id res chain seq x y z
N MET A 1 -8.18 14.79 -20.22
CA MET A 1 -7.63 15.04 -18.86
C MET A 1 -8.48 14.40 -17.76
N LYS A 2 -8.65 13.06 -17.71
CA LYS A 2 -9.51 12.41 -16.70
C LYS A 2 -8.89 11.18 -16.00
N ASN A 3 -7.76 10.67 -16.48
CA ASN A 3 -7.20 9.38 -16.03
C ASN A 3 -6.02 9.52 -15.04
N ASN A 4 -5.46 10.73 -14.90
CA ASN A 4 -4.27 11.01 -14.10
C ASN A 4 -4.51 10.88 -12.59
N LYS A 5 -5.78 11.01 -12.16
CA LYS A 5 -6.15 10.94 -10.74
C LYS A 5 -6.04 9.53 -10.17
N ILE A 6 -6.31 8.50 -10.98
CA ILE A 6 -6.25 7.10 -10.53
C ILE A 6 -4.80 6.63 -10.42
N SER A 7 -3.95 7.00 -11.39
CA SER A 7 -2.51 6.73 -11.29
C SER A 7 -1.90 7.40 -10.06
N LEU A 8 -2.19 8.69 -9.82
CA LEU A 8 -1.74 9.40 -8.62
C LEU A 8 -2.27 8.76 -7.33
N ALA A 9 -3.54 8.35 -7.30
CA ALA A 9 -4.12 7.66 -6.16
C ALA A 9 -3.41 6.33 -5.87
N CYS A 10 -3.17 5.50 -6.89
CA CYS A 10 -2.40 4.26 -6.74
C CYS A 10 -0.96 4.52 -6.26
N PHE A 11 -0.31 5.57 -6.77
CA PHE A 11 1.04 5.95 -6.32
C PHE A 11 1.06 6.31 -4.83
N VAL A 12 0.13 7.17 -4.38
CA VAL A 12 -0.02 7.55 -2.98
C VAL A 12 -0.40 6.34 -2.11
N LEU A 13 -1.30 5.48 -2.58
CA LEU A 13 -1.71 4.27 -1.87
C LEU A 13 -0.54 3.31 -1.64
N GLY A 14 0.43 3.23 -2.56
CA GLY A 14 1.66 2.45 -2.35
C GLY A 14 2.45 2.92 -1.13
N PHE A 15 2.66 4.23 -0.97
CA PHE A 15 3.31 4.79 0.21
C PHE A 15 2.47 4.65 1.49
N VAL A 16 1.16 4.87 1.39
CA VAL A 16 0.23 4.66 2.51
C VAL A 16 0.28 3.21 3.00
N SER A 17 0.42 2.23 2.09
CA SER A 17 0.54 0.82 2.46
C SER A 17 1.79 0.52 3.28
N ILE A 18 2.91 1.16 2.95
CA ILE A 18 4.17 1.04 3.70
C ILE A 18 3.99 1.61 5.11
N ILE A 19 3.44 2.83 5.21
CA ILE A 19 3.20 3.47 6.50
C ILE A 19 2.23 2.65 7.34
N ALA A 20 1.13 2.17 6.74
CA ALA A 20 0.15 1.32 7.41
C ALA A 20 0.79 0.04 7.95
N SER A 21 1.67 -0.62 7.18
CA SER A 21 2.41 -1.81 7.62
C SER A 21 3.22 -1.55 8.90
N ILE A 22 3.95 -0.43 8.96
CA ILE A 22 4.75 -0.03 10.13
C ILE A 22 3.86 0.30 11.33
N VAL A 23 2.76 1.02 11.08
CA VAL A 23 1.78 1.38 12.13
C VAL A 23 1.14 0.12 12.71
N PHE A 24 0.73 -0.84 11.89
CA PHE A 24 0.15 -2.10 12.36
C PHE A 24 1.16 -2.93 13.15
N TRP A 25 2.42 -3.00 12.72
CA TRP A 25 3.49 -3.62 13.51
C TRP A 25 3.67 -2.95 14.87
N TYR A 26 3.61 -1.62 14.92
CA TYR A 26 3.78 -0.87 16.17
C TYR A 26 2.60 -1.06 17.14
N ILE A 27 1.36 -1.12 16.63
CA ILE A 27 0.14 -1.29 17.43
C ILE A 27 -0.03 -2.75 17.90
N ALA A 28 0.45 -3.71 17.11
CA ALA A 28 0.31 -5.15 17.34
C ALA A 28 1.08 -5.72 18.55
N LYS A 29 1.68 -4.87 19.38
CA LYS A 29 2.68 -5.27 20.37
C LYS A 29 2.14 -6.23 21.44
N GLU A 30 0.85 -6.16 21.79
CA GLU A 30 0.17 -7.04 22.77
C GLU A 30 -1.34 -7.13 22.45
N PRO A 31 -2.07 -8.24 22.69
CA PRO A 31 -1.68 -9.52 23.30
C PRO A 31 -1.28 -10.64 22.30
N ASP A 32 -1.36 -10.40 20.99
CA ASP A 32 -1.04 -11.41 19.97
C ASP A 32 -0.11 -10.86 18.89
N LEU A 33 1.19 -10.88 19.24
CA LEU A 33 2.29 -10.40 18.39
C LEU A 33 2.29 -11.10 17.02
N ALA A 34 2.06 -12.41 17.01
CA ALA A 34 2.12 -13.23 15.81
C ALA A 34 1.03 -12.84 14.79
N HIS A 35 -0.17 -12.48 15.25
CA HIS A 35 -1.23 -12.02 14.35
C HIS A 35 -0.93 -10.66 13.73
N GLY A 36 -0.41 -9.72 14.51
CA GLY A 36 -0.16 -8.37 14.00
C GLY A 36 1.11 -8.24 13.16
N GLU A 37 2.14 -9.05 13.39
CA GLU A 37 3.29 -9.18 12.50
C GLU A 37 2.88 -9.70 11.10
N ARG A 38 2.02 -10.72 11.06
CA ARG A 38 1.48 -11.27 9.80
C ARG A 38 0.61 -10.26 9.06
N PHE A 39 -0.22 -9.51 9.79
CA PHE A 39 -1.06 -8.48 9.20
C PHE A 39 -0.24 -7.32 8.64
N GLY A 40 0.79 -6.87 9.37
CA GLY A 40 1.74 -5.85 8.89
C GLY A 40 2.45 -6.28 7.60
N ILE A 41 2.95 -7.51 7.53
CA ILE A 41 3.59 -8.06 6.32
C ILE A 41 2.58 -8.12 5.15
N PHE A 42 1.37 -8.58 5.40
CA PHE A 42 0.32 -8.66 4.38
C PHE A 42 -0.02 -7.29 3.79
N VAL A 43 -0.16 -6.26 4.63
CA VAL A 43 -0.41 -4.87 4.18
C VAL A 43 0.83 -4.29 3.47
N GLY A 44 2.03 -4.64 3.90
CA GLY A 44 3.28 -4.21 3.23
C GLY A 44 3.39 -4.74 1.80
N LEU A 45 2.91 -5.96 1.54
CA LEU A 45 2.94 -6.58 0.21
C LEU A 45 2.00 -5.91 -0.81
N TRP A 46 1.06 -5.06 -0.39
CA TRP A 46 0.21 -4.32 -1.32
C TRP A 46 0.93 -3.14 -1.99
N ALA A 47 2.02 -2.63 -1.42
CA ALA A 47 2.81 -1.54 -1.99
C ALA A 47 3.27 -1.80 -3.44
N PRO A 48 3.93 -2.93 -3.77
CA PRO A 48 4.32 -3.24 -5.15
C PRO A 48 3.11 -3.35 -6.10
N THR A 49 1.97 -3.87 -5.65
CA THR A 49 0.74 -3.93 -6.45
C THR A 49 0.24 -2.53 -6.80
N PHE A 50 0.18 -1.63 -5.81
CA PHE A 50 -0.24 -0.25 -6.03
C PHE A 50 0.72 0.52 -6.95
N PHE A 51 2.02 0.31 -6.83
CA PHE A 51 2.99 0.93 -7.73
C PHE A 51 2.86 0.42 -9.17
N ILE A 52 2.71 -0.90 -9.38
CA ILE A 52 2.48 -1.48 -10.71
C ILE A 52 1.17 -0.96 -11.32
N LEU A 53 0.10 -0.86 -10.53
CA LEU A 53 -1.16 -0.28 -11.00
C LEU A 53 -1.02 1.20 -11.33
N SER A 54 -0.25 1.96 -10.54
CA SER A 54 -0.01 3.39 -10.79
C SER A 54 0.67 3.61 -12.14
N ASP A 55 1.66 2.77 -12.46
CA ASP A 55 2.40 2.80 -13.72
C ASP A 55 1.49 2.41 -14.90
N ARG A 56 0.75 1.29 -14.78
CA ARG A 56 -0.19 0.86 -15.82
C ARG A 56 -1.31 1.86 -16.10
N PHE A 57 -1.83 2.53 -15.07
CA PHE A 57 -2.84 3.57 -15.27
C PHE A 57 -2.24 4.87 -15.83
N SER A 58 -0.95 5.15 -15.55
CA SER A 58 -0.23 6.25 -16.18
C SER A 58 -0.03 6.00 -17.67
N GLU A 59 0.41 4.79 -18.03
CA GLU A 59 0.63 4.36 -19.41
C GLU A 59 -0.66 4.44 -20.24
N LYS A 60 -1.79 3.95 -19.70
CA LYS A 60 -3.10 4.01 -20.37
C LYS A 60 -3.72 5.42 -20.40
N ALA A 61 -3.18 6.37 -19.65
CA ALA A 61 -3.65 7.75 -19.61
C ALA A 61 -2.94 8.66 -20.63
N ASN A 62 -1.82 8.18 -21.20
CA ASN A 62 -1.04 8.81 -22.26
C ASN A 62 -1.51 8.31 -23.64
#